data_AF-A0AA36MXY9-F1
#
_entry.id   AF-A0AA36MXY9-F1
#
_cell.length_a   1.000
_cell.length_b   1.000
_cell.length_c   1.000
_cell.angle_alpha   90.00
_cell.angle_beta   90.00
_cell.angle_gamma   90.00
#
_symmetry.space_group_name_H-M   'P 1'
#
loop_
_entity.id
_entity.type
_entity.pdbx_description
1 polymer ?
#
loop_
_entity_poly.entity_id
_entity_poly.type
_entity_poly.pdbx_seq_one_letter_code
_entity_poly.pdbx_strand_id
1 'polypeptide(L)'
;ESSEEQDEDEEESDEISQEHAEATEASPASPRKVRAREWAFEDNWDVEGFAAEVPEPALDFPFELDPFQKRAVRRVERSEHVMVAAHTSAGKTVVAEYAVAHALRRGMRTIYTSPIKALSNQKFQEFTRRFEGIGSVGIVGSSGRPQNI
;
A
#
# COMPACT_ATOMS: atom_id res chain seq x y z
N GLU A 1 9.08 22.08 -80.67
CA GLU A 1 8.40 23.38 -80.53
C GLU A 1 8.07 23.56 -79.06
N SER A 2 8.72 24.47 -78.31
CA SER A 2 8.72 25.94 -78.45
C SER A 2 7.27 26.42 -78.42
N SER A 3 6.78 27.22 -77.47
CA SER A 3 7.32 28.46 -76.89
C SER A 3 6.37 28.89 -75.73
N GLU A 4 6.88 29.33 -74.57
CA GLU A 4 6.99 30.75 -74.12
C GLU A 4 5.61 31.40 -73.89
N GLU A 5 5.13 31.56 -72.64
CA GLU A 5 5.41 32.64 -71.64
C GLU A 5 4.83 34.02 -71.99
N GLN A 6 4.01 34.56 -71.06
CA GLN A 6 3.87 35.96 -70.58
C GLN A 6 2.46 36.11 -69.97
N ASP A 7 2.27 36.18 -68.64
CA ASP A 7 2.62 37.23 -67.66
C ASP A 7 1.89 38.56 -67.92
N GLU A 8 0.99 38.92 -67.00
CA GLU A 8 0.63 40.30 -66.62
C GLU A 8 -0.30 40.22 -65.38
N ASP A 9 0.30 40.27 -64.18
CA ASP A 9 -0.40 40.56 -62.92
C ASP A 9 -0.15 42.02 -62.55
N GLU A 10 -1.23 42.79 -62.37
CA GLU A 10 -1.24 44.17 -61.90
C GLU A 10 -1.12 44.25 -60.37
N GLU A 11 -0.30 45.18 -59.88
CA GLU A 11 -0.19 45.56 -58.48
C GLU A 11 -1.44 46.34 -58.00
N GLU A 12 -2.00 45.97 -56.85
CA GLU A 12 -2.69 46.91 -55.97
C GLU A 12 -2.33 46.61 -54.51
N SER A 13 -1.77 47.61 -53.86
CA SER A 13 -1.33 47.65 -52.47
C SER A 13 -2.52 47.79 -51.51
N ASP A 14 -2.45 47.21 -50.30
CA ASP A 14 -2.62 47.98 -49.05
C ASP A 14 -2.37 47.14 -47.76
N GLU A 15 -1.64 47.77 -46.85
CA GLU A 15 -1.56 47.61 -45.38
C GLU A 15 -1.22 46.25 -44.74
N ILE A 16 0.08 46.07 -44.45
CA ILE A 16 0.60 45.07 -43.50
C ILE A 16 0.43 45.61 -42.06
N SER A 17 -0.49 45.01 -41.31
CA SER A 17 -0.50 45.11 -39.84
C SER A 17 0.68 44.34 -39.26
N GLN A 18 1.48 45.02 -38.44
CA GLN A 18 2.55 44.43 -37.64
C GLN A 18 1.96 43.48 -36.60
N GLU A 19 2.23 42.18 -36.75
CA GLU A 19 2.22 41.25 -35.63
C GLU A 19 3.57 40.53 -35.62
N HIS A 20 4.40 40.91 -34.64
CA HIS A 20 5.68 40.27 -34.37
C HIS A 20 5.46 38.80 -34.03
N ALA A 21 5.90 37.91 -34.92
CA ALA A 21 6.04 36.49 -34.63
C ALA A 21 7.23 36.29 -33.67
N GLU A 22 6.94 36.26 -32.36
CA GLU A 22 7.86 35.69 -31.39
C GLU A 22 7.70 34.17 -31.42
N ALA A 23 8.71 33.49 -31.97
CA ALA A 23 8.80 32.04 -32.00
C ALA A 23 8.76 31.50 -30.57
N THR A 24 7.57 31.05 -30.14
CA THR A 24 7.45 30.30 -28.90
C THR A 24 8.00 28.91 -29.16
N GLU A 25 9.23 28.69 -28.72
CA GLU A 25 9.89 27.39 -28.68
C GLU A 25 8.93 26.35 -28.10
N ALA A 26 8.59 25.36 -28.93
CA ALA A 26 7.86 24.19 -28.49
C ALA A 26 8.68 23.48 -27.41
N SER A 27 8.29 23.68 -26.15
CA SER A 27 8.83 22.99 -24.98
C SER A 27 8.88 21.49 -25.28
N PRO A 28 10.05 20.82 -25.23
CA PRO A 28 10.13 19.40 -25.50
C PRO A 28 9.30 18.70 -24.43
N ALA A 29 8.19 18.08 -24.87
CA ALA A 29 7.33 17.30 -24.00
C ALA A 29 8.20 16.34 -23.20
N SER A 30 8.32 16.64 -21.90
CA SER A 30 9.06 15.82 -20.95
C SER A 30 8.63 14.37 -21.16
N PRO A 31 9.57 13.42 -21.36
CA PRO A 31 9.19 12.04 -21.50
C PRO A 31 8.39 11.68 -20.25
N ARG A 32 7.09 11.39 -20.43
CA ARG A 32 6.23 10.90 -19.34
C ARG A 32 6.95 9.71 -18.76
N LYS A 33 7.63 9.90 -17.62
CA LYS A 33 8.29 8.82 -16.89
C LYS A 33 7.22 7.80 -16.63
N VAL A 34 7.25 6.69 -17.38
CA VAL A 34 6.49 5.50 -17.05
C VAL A 34 7.05 5.10 -15.70
N ARG A 35 6.34 5.46 -14.62
CA ARG A 35 6.78 5.13 -13.27
C ARG A 35 6.84 3.61 -13.22
N ALA A 36 8.06 3.09 -13.03
CA ALA A 36 8.25 1.69 -12.72
C ALA A 36 7.34 1.36 -11.55
N ARG A 37 6.54 0.30 -11.70
CA ARG A 37 5.56 -0.11 -10.70
C ARG A 37 6.34 -0.56 -9.46
N GLU A 38 6.27 0.22 -8.38
CA GLU A 38 6.94 -0.10 -7.12
C GLU A 38 6.07 -1.07 -6.32
N TRP A 39 6.62 -2.24 -5.99
CA TRP A 39 5.89 -3.34 -5.31
C TRP A 39 6.04 -3.30 -3.78
N ALA A 40 7.04 -2.57 -3.29
CA ALA A 40 7.31 -2.39 -1.87
C ALA A 40 7.88 -0.99 -1.68
N PHE A 41 7.42 -0.29 -0.65
CA PHE A 41 7.85 1.04 -0.28
C PHE A 41 7.87 1.17 1.24
N GLU A 42 8.63 2.13 1.76
CA GLU A 42 8.62 2.45 3.18
C GLU A 42 7.39 3.29 3.54
N ASP A 43 6.65 2.87 4.56
CA ASP A 43 5.46 3.60 4.99
C ASP A 43 5.82 4.73 5.96
N ASN A 44 5.94 5.94 5.41
CA ASN A 44 6.20 7.18 6.16
C ASN A 44 4.94 8.01 6.41
N TRP A 45 3.76 7.37 6.34
CA TRP A 45 2.48 8.03 6.64
C TRP A 45 2.43 8.54 8.09
N ASP A 46 1.88 9.74 8.25
CA ASP A 46 1.66 10.41 9.54
C ASP A 46 0.42 9.84 10.27
N VAL A 47 0.59 9.52 11.56
CA VAL A 47 -0.37 8.74 12.35
C VAL A 47 -1.40 9.58 13.10
N GLU A 48 -1.34 10.92 13.02
CA GLU A 48 -2.28 11.83 13.69
C GLU A 48 -3.75 11.53 13.35
N GLY A 49 -4.03 11.09 12.11
CA GLY A 49 -5.37 10.75 11.63
C GLY A 49 -5.81 9.30 11.81
N PHE A 50 -5.14 8.51 12.66
CA PHE A 50 -5.37 7.06 12.76
C PHE A 50 -6.83 6.68 13.07
N ALA A 51 -7.47 7.35 14.02
CA ALA A 51 -8.84 7.03 14.41
C ALA A 51 -9.88 7.32 13.29
N ALA A 52 -9.58 8.26 12.39
CA ALA A 52 -10.45 8.57 11.26
C ALA A 52 -10.32 7.53 10.13
N GLU A 53 -9.12 6.99 9.93
CA GLU A 53 -8.83 5.98 8.91
C GLU A 53 -9.24 4.56 9.35
N VAL A 54 -9.26 4.29 10.66
CA VAL A 54 -9.65 3.02 11.26
C VAL A 54 -10.72 3.26 12.32
N PRO A 55 -11.97 3.56 11.92
CA PRO A 55 -13.05 3.88 12.86
C PRO A 55 -13.53 2.66 13.65
N GLU A 56 -13.48 1.47 13.05
CA GLU A 56 -13.89 0.20 13.66
C GLU A 56 -12.73 -0.79 13.61
N PRO A 57 -11.78 -0.72 14.56
CA PRO A 57 -10.63 -1.63 14.58
C PRO A 57 -11.08 -3.08 14.80
N ALA A 58 -10.38 -4.03 14.19
CA ALA A 58 -10.67 -5.45 14.37
C ALA A 58 -10.32 -5.98 15.78
N LEU A 59 -9.46 -5.27 16.51
CA LEU A 59 -8.99 -5.65 17.83
C LEU A 59 -8.59 -4.42 18.65
N ASP A 60 -9.08 -4.35 19.89
CA ASP A 60 -8.71 -3.30 20.85
C ASP A 60 -7.53 -3.71 21.73
N PHE A 61 -6.73 -2.71 22.11
CA PHE A 61 -5.59 -2.83 23.02
C PHE A 61 -5.76 -1.86 24.20
N PRO A 62 -5.35 -2.26 25.42
CA PRO A 62 -5.50 -1.42 26.62
C PRO A 62 -4.44 -0.30 26.72
N PHE A 63 -3.69 -0.05 25.65
CA PHE A 63 -2.62 0.93 25.57
C PHE A 63 -2.63 1.59 24.19
N GLU A 64 -1.99 2.75 24.08
CA GLU A 64 -1.85 3.43 22.79
C GLU A 64 -0.82 2.73 21.89
N LEU A 65 -1.19 2.53 20.63
CA LEU A 65 -0.33 1.92 19.64
C LEU A 65 0.82 2.84 19.22
N ASP A 66 2.02 2.27 19.09
CA ASP A 66 3.17 3.00 18.55
C ASP A 66 2.94 3.40 17.08
N PRO A 67 3.63 4.45 16.58
CA PRO A 67 3.43 4.92 15.20
C PRO A 67 3.59 3.84 14.12
N PHE A 68 4.55 2.92 14.28
CA PHE A 68 4.74 1.84 13.31
C PHE A 68 3.61 0.80 13.37
N GLN A 69 3.03 0.58 14.55
CA GLN A 69 1.90 -0.33 14.76
C GLN A 69 0.64 0.26 14.12
N LYS A 70 0.37 1.56 14.32
CA LYS A 70 -0.73 2.30 13.67
C LYS A 70 -0.62 2.25 12.14
N ARG A 71 0.56 2.49 11.60
CA ARG A 71 0.84 2.35 10.14
C ARG A 71 0.53 0.93 9.65
N ALA A 72 1.06 -0.08 10.31
CA ALA A 72 0.83 -1.47 9.92
C ALA A 72 -0.66 -1.86 10.00
N VAL A 73 -1.36 -1.47 11.07
CA VAL A 73 -2.81 -1.70 11.23
C VAL A 73 -3.60 -1.05 10.09
N ARG A 74 -3.33 0.21 9.76
CA ARG A 74 -3.98 0.91 8.65
C ARG A 74 -3.81 0.18 7.31
N ARG A 75 -2.60 -0.33 7.04
CA ARG A 75 -2.29 -1.09 5.82
C ARG A 75 -3.01 -2.43 5.79
N VAL A 76 -3.07 -3.13 6.92
CA VAL A 76 -3.85 -4.38 7.07
C VAL A 76 -5.34 -4.15 6.83
N GLU A 77 -5.92 -3.07 7.37
CA GLU A 77 -7.32 -2.71 7.13
C GLU A 77 -7.62 -2.47 5.64
N ARG A 78 -6.63 -1.93 4.90
CA ARG A 78 -6.68 -1.76 3.44
C ARG A 78 -6.41 -3.03 2.65
N SER A 79 -6.29 -4.18 3.31
CA SER A 79 -5.92 -5.46 2.69
C SER A 79 -4.56 -5.44 1.97
N GLU A 80 -3.63 -4.60 2.45
CA GLU A 80 -2.26 -4.52 1.92
C GLU A 80 -1.31 -5.40 2.73
N HIS A 81 -0.19 -5.81 2.12
CA HIS A 81 0.85 -6.58 2.79
C HIS A 81 1.78 -5.66 3.58
N VAL A 82 2.21 -6.11 4.76
CA VAL A 82 3.12 -5.36 5.64
C VAL A 82 4.34 -6.19 6.00
N MET A 83 5.50 -5.54 6.01
CA MET A 83 6.74 -6.07 6.55
C MET A 83 7.20 -5.15 7.69
N VAL A 84 7.26 -5.68 8.91
CA VAL A 84 7.61 -4.90 10.10
C VAL A 84 9.00 -5.31 10.59
N ALA A 85 9.95 -4.39 10.52
CA ALA A 85 11.29 -4.53 11.07
C ALA A 85 11.43 -3.61 12.30
N ALA A 86 11.36 -4.19 13.50
CA ALA A 86 11.56 -3.47 14.76
C ALA A 86 12.32 -4.34 15.76
N HIS A 87 12.93 -3.73 16.78
CA HIS A 87 13.69 -4.46 17.80
C HIS A 87 12.82 -5.46 18.58
N THR A 88 13.45 -6.47 19.18
CA THR A 88 12.80 -7.32 20.20
C THR A 88 12.26 -6.42 21.31
N SER A 89 11.17 -6.83 21.97
CA SER A 89 10.39 -6.02 22.95
C SER A 89 9.61 -4.80 22.42
N ALA A 90 9.79 -4.35 21.16
CA ALA A 90 9.03 -3.22 20.59
C ALA A 90 7.54 -3.51 20.30
N GLY A 91 6.99 -4.65 20.72
CA GLY A 91 5.56 -4.94 20.53
C GLY A 91 5.14 -5.38 19.12
N LYS A 92 6.03 -5.87 18.25
CA LYS A 92 5.68 -6.39 16.90
C LYS A 92 4.49 -7.37 16.89
N THR A 93 4.30 -8.12 17.98
CA THR A 93 3.19 -9.06 18.18
C THR A 93 1.82 -8.40 18.00
N VAL A 94 1.66 -7.12 18.36
CA VAL A 94 0.42 -6.36 18.19
C VAL A 94 -0.08 -6.41 16.75
N VAL A 95 0.83 -6.23 15.77
CA VAL A 95 0.49 -6.27 14.34
C VAL A 95 0.01 -7.66 13.93
N ALA A 96 0.65 -8.72 14.44
CA ALA A 96 0.27 -10.09 14.15
C ALA A 96 -1.10 -10.44 14.76
N GLU A 97 -1.35 -10.04 16.01
CA GLU A 97 -2.65 -10.24 16.68
C GLU A 97 -3.78 -9.51 15.94
N TYR A 98 -3.53 -8.26 15.54
CA TYR A 98 -4.50 -7.49 14.76
C TYR A 98 -4.79 -8.14 13.41
N ALA A 99 -3.77 -8.62 12.69
CA ALA A 99 -3.94 -9.31 11.42
C ALA A 99 -4.78 -10.60 11.56
N VAL A 100 -4.60 -11.35 12.66
CA VAL A 100 -5.44 -12.51 12.97
C VAL A 100 -6.89 -12.07 13.19
N ALA A 101 -7.13 -11.07 14.04
CA ALA A 101 -8.47 -10.56 14.30
C ALA A 101 -9.16 -10.03 13.02
N HIS A 102 -8.43 -9.27 12.20
CA HIS A 102 -8.92 -8.72 10.94
C HIS A 102 -9.34 -9.84 9.97
N ALA A 103 -8.54 -10.89 9.84
CA ALA A 103 -8.86 -12.04 9.02
C ALA A 103 -10.08 -12.81 9.57
N LEU A 104 -10.16 -13.04 10.87
CA LEU A 104 -11.30 -13.72 11.51
C LEU A 104 -12.61 -12.94 11.29
N ARG A 105 -12.59 -11.61 11.44
CA ARG A 105 -13.73 -10.72 11.15
C ARG A 105 -14.22 -10.84 9.71
N ARG A 106 -13.32 -11.19 8.77
CA ARG A 106 -13.63 -11.40 7.34
C ARG A 106 -13.94 -12.85 6.98
N GLY A 107 -14.05 -13.75 7.96
CA GLY A 107 -14.28 -15.18 7.72
C GLY A 107 -13.10 -15.88 7.04
N MET A 108 -11.90 -15.31 7.12
CA MET A 108 -10.67 -15.85 6.55
C MET A 108 -9.90 -16.70 7.57
N ARG A 109 -8.95 -17.50 7.07
CA ARG A 109 -8.03 -18.29 7.90
C ARG A 109 -6.65 -17.64 7.91
N THR A 110 -5.99 -17.67 9.06
CA THR A 110 -4.64 -17.11 9.24
C THR A 110 -3.68 -18.21 9.69
N ILE A 111 -2.47 -18.21 9.13
CA ILE A 111 -1.38 -19.10 9.54
C ILE A 111 -0.35 -18.27 10.29
N TYR A 112 -0.06 -18.66 11.53
CA TYR A 112 1.02 -18.10 12.32
C TYR A 112 2.20 -19.06 12.34
N THR A 113 3.37 -18.62 11.89
CA THR A 113 4.59 -19.44 11.85
C THR A 113 5.63 -18.90 12.82
N SER A 114 6.22 -19.77 13.62
CA SER A 114 7.39 -19.46 14.46
C SER A 114 8.50 -20.48 14.17
N PRO A 115 9.78 -20.04 14.13
CA PRO A 115 10.90 -20.96 13.90
C PRO A 115 11.15 -21.91 15.08
N ILE A 116 10.59 -21.66 16.26
CA ILE A 116 10.87 -22.42 17.48
C ILE A 116 9.57 -23.04 18.01
N LYS A 117 9.54 -24.37 18.13
CA LYS A 117 8.36 -25.14 18.60
C LYS A 117 7.84 -24.67 19.95
N ALA A 118 8.71 -24.40 20.91
CA ALA A 118 8.30 -23.91 22.24
C ALA A 118 7.53 -22.59 22.15
N LEU A 119 7.96 -21.67 21.28
CA LEU A 119 7.26 -20.40 21.05
C LEU A 119 5.94 -20.60 20.32
N SER A 120 5.85 -21.58 19.39
CA SER A 120 4.57 -21.95 18.79
C SER A 120 3.57 -22.44 19.82
N ASN A 121 4.00 -23.28 20.78
CA ASN A 121 3.13 -23.76 21.87
C ASN A 121 2.66 -22.62 22.78
N GLN A 122 3.55 -21.69 23.14
CA GLN A 122 3.20 -20.52 23.92
C GLN A 122 2.16 -19.66 23.19
N LYS A 123 2.40 -19.38 21.90
CA LYS A 123 1.49 -18.57 21.08
C LYS A 123 0.15 -19.25 20.84
N PHE A 124 0.13 -20.58 20.70
CA PHE A 124 -1.11 -21.35 20.66
C PHE A 124 -1.97 -21.06 21.89
N GLN A 125 -1.41 -21.18 23.10
CA GLN A 125 -2.17 -20.91 24.34
C GLN A 125 -2.63 -19.45 24.44
N GLU A 126 -1.77 -18.50 24.04
CA GLU A 126 -2.11 -17.07 24.04
C GLU A 126 -3.25 -16.76 23.07
N PHE A 127 -3.20 -17.29 21.85
CA PHE A 127 -4.25 -17.11 20.84
C PHE A 127 -5.54 -17.83 21.19
N THR A 128 -5.48 -19.05 21.74
CA THR A 128 -6.67 -19.75 22.21
C THR A 128 -7.42 -18.93 23.26
N ARG A 129 -6.70 -18.33 24.23
CA ARG A 129 -7.31 -17.44 25.23
C ARG A 129 -7.83 -16.14 24.64
N ARG A 130 -7.09 -15.53 23.71
CA ARG A 130 -7.42 -14.20 23.17
C ARG A 130 -8.58 -14.23 22.15
N PHE A 131 -8.73 -15.34 21.41
CA PHE A 131 -9.75 -15.49 20.38
C PHE A 131 -10.82 -16.53 20.74
N GLU A 132 -10.94 -16.86 22.02
CA GLU A 132 -11.97 -17.75 22.55
C GLU A 132 -13.36 -17.25 22.16
N GLY A 133 -14.18 -18.12 21.58
CA GLY A 133 -15.53 -17.78 21.10
C GLY A 133 -15.60 -17.04 19.76
N ILE A 134 -14.48 -16.56 19.21
CA ILE A 134 -14.43 -15.86 17.91
C ILE A 134 -14.01 -16.82 16.80
N GLY A 135 -13.12 -17.77 17.10
CA GLY A 135 -12.67 -18.78 16.14
C GLY A 135 -11.99 -19.96 16.81
N SER A 136 -11.78 -21.03 16.04
CA SER A 136 -10.99 -22.18 16.49
C SER A 136 -9.51 -21.97 16.21
N VAL A 137 -8.65 -22.17 17.21
CA VAL A 137 -7.20 -22.15 17.06
C VAL A 137 -6.67 -23.57 17.07
N GLY A 138 -5.82 -23.93 16.11
CA GLY A 138 -5.16 -25.23 16.03
C GLY A 138 -3.66 -25.10 15.85
N ILE A 139 -2.90 -26.14 16.20
CA ILE A 139 -1.45 -26.20 16.00
C ILE A 139 -1.08 -27.42 15.15
N VAL A 140 -0.18 -27.20 14.18
CA VAL A 140 0.36 -28.25 13.31
C VAL A 140 1.85 -28.40 13.59
N GLY A 141 2.28 -29.62 13.90
CA GLY A 141 3.67 -29.97 14.13
C GLY A 141 4.14 -31.10 13.20
N SER A 142 5.39 -31.55 13.40
CA SER A 142 6.03 -32.57 12.56
C SER A 142 5.33 -33.94 12.53
N SER A 143 4.46 -34.24 13.49
CA SER A 143 3.66 -35.47 13.50
C SER A 143 2.46 -35.42 12.54
N GLY A 144 2.21 -34.31 11.84
CA GLY A 144 1.18 -34.17 10.81
C GLY A 144 -0.26 -34.27 11.29
N ARG A 145 -0.49 -34.58 12.58
CA ARG A 145 -1.82 -34.65 13.18
C ARG A 145 -2.16 -33.29 13.78
N PRO A 146 -3.17 -32.57 13.24
CA PRO A 146 -3.67 -31.37 13.90
C PRO A 146 -4.16 -31.75 15.29
N GLN A 147 -3.62 -31.09 16.32
CA GLN A 147 -4.13 -31.25 17.68
C GLN A 147 -5.21 -30.20 17.88
N ASN A 148 -6.46 -30.61 17.76
CA ASN A 148 -7.58 -29.91 18.40
C ASN A 148 -7.66 -30.47 19.81
N ILE A 149 -7.48 -29.59 20.80
CA ILE A 149 -7.82 -29.87 22.20
C ILE A 149 -9.07 -29.05 22.50
#